data_AF-A0A8T4CGL4-F1
#
_entry.id   AF-A0A8T4CGL4-F1
#
_cell.length_a   1.000
_cell.length_b   1.000
_cell.length_c   1.000
_cell.angle_alpha   90.00
_cell.angle_beta   90.00
_cell.angle_gamma   90.00
#
_symmetry.space_group_name_H-M   'P 1'
#
loop_
_entity.id
_entity.type
_entity.pdbx_description
1 polymer ?
#
loop_
_entity_poly.entity_id
_entity_poly.type
_entity_poly.pdbx_seq_one_letter_code
_entity_poly.pdbx_strand_id
1 'polypeptide(L)'
;MIYALIGFLTMLGVLVGIGINQPRGTSIKMWCYGYLAISIVFDILVVLALLNQYAWLTETLLGLSAGAATGLAIHVAHHISEEDQHDEKTETKKEKTSIFGF
;
A
#
# COMPACT_ATOMS: atom_id res chain seq x y z
N MET A 1 10.01 17.38 -13.07
CA MET A 1 8.68 16.75 -12.83
C MET A 1 8.56 15.36 -13.43
N ILE A 2 9.24 15.05 -14.55
CA ILE A 2 9.18 13.71 -15.16
C ILE A 2 9.65 12.59 -14.22
N TYR A 3 10.67 12.86 -13.40
CA TYR A 3 11.19 11.90 -12.43
C TYR A 3 10.19 11.59 -11.31
N ALA A 4 9.38 12.58 -10.91
CA ALA A 4 8.30 12.36 -9.96
C ALA A 4 7.19 11.47 -10.55
N LEU A 5 6.84 11.66 -11.82
CA LEU A 5 5.88 10.78 -12.48
C LEU A 5 6.41 9.34 -12.60
N ILE A 6 7.68 9.19 -12.98
CA ILE A 6 8.34 7.88 -13.07
C ILE A 6 8.35 7.19 -11.71
N GLY A 7 8.76 7.91 -10.65
CA GLY A 7 8.75 7.39 -9.28
C GLY A 7 7.34 6.96 -8.85
N PHE A 8 6.34 7.81 -9.12
CA PHE A 8 4.94 7.53 -8.81
C PHE A 8 4.44 6.23 -9.46
N LEU A 9 4.59 6.12 -10.78
CA LEU A 9 4.12 4.95 -11.53
C LEU A 9 4.88 3.69 -11.13
N THR A 10 6.18 3.81 -10.82
CA THR A 10 7.00 2.69 -10.37
C THR A 10 6.50 2.17 -9.02
N MET A 11 6.33 3.03 -8.02
CA MET A 11 5.86 2.59 -6.70
C MET A 11 4.43 2.09 -6.74
N LEU A 12 3.54 2.78 -7.45
CA LEU A 12 2.16 2.34 -7.62
C LEU A 12 2.10 0.96 -8.29
N GLY A 13 2.86 0.76 -9.37
CA GLY A 13 2.95 -0.52 -10.07
C GLY A 13 3.50 -1.64 -9.19
N VAL A 14 4.51 -1.36 -8.37
CA VAL A 14 5.07 -2.33 -7.41
C VAL A 14 4.02 -2.73 -6.37
N LEU A 15 3.30 -1.78 -5.78
CA LEU A 15 2.28 -2.07 -4.77
C LEU A 15 1.10 -2.83 -5.33
N VAL A 16 0.63 -2.47 -6.53
CA VAL A 16 -0.43 -3.19 -7.24
C VAL A 16 0.01 -4.60 -7.65
N GLY A 17 1.24 -4.76 -8.13
CA GLY A 17 1.75 -6.04 -8.64
C GLY A 17 2.14 -7.05 -7.56
N ILE A 18 2.79 -6.59 -6.49
CA ILE A 18 3.28 -7.47 -5.40
C ILE A 18 2.19 -7.71 -4.35
N GLY A 19 1.34 -6.71 -4.11
CA GLY A 19 0.33 -6.70 -3.05
C GLY A 19 0.88 -6.22 -1.70
N ILE A 20 0.03 -5.58 -0.90
CA ILE A 20 0.42 -4.86 0.33
C ILE A 20 0.45 -5.76 1.58
N ASN A 21 -0.15 -6.96 1.58
CA ASN A 21 -0.54 -7.58 2.86
C ASN A 21 -0.33 -9.10 3.00
N GLN A 22 0.70 -9.73 2.43
CA GLN A 22 1.01 -11.08 2.88
C GLN A 22 2.51 -11.45 2.83
N PRO A 23 3.11 -11.87 3.95
CA PRO A 23 4.46 -12.40 3.95
C PRO A 23 4.48 -13.73 3.20
N ARG A 24 4.78 -13.70 1.90
CA ARG A 24 4.91 -14.89 1.08
C ARG A 24 6.23 -15.58 1.41
N GLY A 25 6.19 -16.56 2.31
CA GLY A 25 7.33 -17.42 2.63
C GLY A 25 8.33 -16.85 3.65
N THR A 26 8.00 -15.79 4.39
CA THR A 26 8.87 -15.21 5.43
C THR A 26 8.12 -15.03 6.76
N SER A 27 8.83 -14.97 7.89
CA SER A 27 8.20 -14.59 9.17
C SER A 27 7.71 -13.14 9.16
N ILE A 28 6.58 -12.87 9.81
CA ILE A 28 6.06 -11.50 10.04
C ILE A 28 7.12 -10.56 10.63
N LYS A 29 8.00 -11.08 11.50
CA LYS A 29 9.08 -10.31 12.12
C LYS A 29 10.12 -9.88 11.10
N MET A 30 10.55 -10.82 10.23
CA MET A 30 11.53 -10.54 9.18
C MET A 30 10.97 -9.56 8.15
N TRP A 31 9.67 -9.69 7.84
CA TRP A 31 8.96 -8.79 6.95
C TRP A 31 8.93 -7.36 7.53
N CYS A 32 8.59 -7.20 8.82
CA CYS A 32 8.60 -5.92 9.52
C CYS A 32 10.00 -5.27 9.55
N TYR A 33 11.04 -6.03 9.89
CA TYR A 33 12.42 -5.52 9.84
C TYR A 33 12.85 -5.12 8.43
N GLY A 34 12.36 -5.81 7.40
CA GLY A 34 12.57 -5.44 5.99
C GLY A 34 11.99 -4.06 5.67
N TYR A 35 10.72 -3.81 6.03
CA TYR A 35 10.10 -2.50 5.84
C TYR A 35 10.81 -1.40 6.64
N LEU A 36 11.19 -1.68 7.88
CA LEU A 36 11.93 -0.73 8.71
C LEU A 36 13.28 -0.36 8.10
N ALA A 37 14.01 -1.33 7.56
CA ALA A 37 15.28 -1.06 6.89
C ALA A 37 15.08 -0.21 5.63
N ILE A 38 14.06 -0.52 4.82
CA ILE A 38 13.74 0.24 3.61
C ILE A 38 13.31 1.67 3.95
N SER A 39 12.50 1.88 4.99
CA SER A 39 12.07 3.22 5.40
C SER A 39 13.26 4.07 5.86
N ILE A 40 14.17 3.50 6.66
CA ILE A 40 15.38 4.21 7.10
C ILE A 40 16.25 4.61 5.89
N VAL A 41 16.44 3.71 4.93
CA VAL A 41 17.22 4.01 3.71
C VAL A 41 16.54 5.12 2.90
N PHE A 42 15.23 5.07 2.74
CA PHE A 42 14.47 6.11 2.05
C PHE A 42 14.63 7.47 2.73
N ASP A 43 14.50 7.54 4.05
CA ASP A 43 14.66 8.79 4.82
C ASP A 43 16.07 9.38 4.66
N ILE A 44 17.11 8.55 4.74
CA ILE A 44 18.49 8.98 4.50
C ILE A 44 18.66 9.54 3.09
N LEU A 45 18.10 8.87 2.08
CA LEU A 45 18.15 9.34 0.69
C LEU A 45 17.44 10.67 0.51
N VAL A 46 16.29 10.89 1.17
CA VAL A 46 15.58 12.17 1.17
C VAL A 46 16.47 13.26 1.76
N VAL A 47 17.05 13.03 2.94
CA VAL A 47 17.94 14.01 3.59
C VAL A 47 19.15 14.34 2.69
N LEU A 48 19.80 13.33 2.11
CA LEU A 48 20.93 13.54 1.20
C LEU A 48 20.53 14.29 -0.08
N ALA A 49 19.36 13.99 -0.65
CA ALA A 49 18.85 14.68 -1.83
C ALA A 49 18.61 16.16 -1.53
N LEU A 50 18.03 16.47 -0.36
CA LEU A 50 17.76 17.84 0.07
C LEU A 50 19.05 18.61 0.40
N LEU A 51 20.00 18.01 1.14
CA LEU A 51 21.25 18.68 1.49
C LEU A 51 22.11 19.01 0.26
N ASN A 52 22.14 18.11 -0.72
CA ASN A 52 22.95 18.29 -1.93
C ASN A 52 22.16 18.89 -3.11
N GLN A 53 20.88 19.27 -2.89
CA GLN A 53 20.02 19.87 -3.91
C GLN A 53 19.92 19.02 -5.19
N TYR A 54 19.88 17.69 -5.06
CA TYR A 54 19.74 16.77 -6.19
C TYR A 54 18.29 16.73 -6.69
N ALA A 55 17.93 17.68 -7.55
CA ALA A 55 16.56 17.85 -8.05
C ALA A 55 15.94 16.56 -8.61
N TRP A 56 16.69 15.80 -9.42
CA TRP A 56 16.19 14.54 -9.99
C TRP A 56 15.88 13.48 -8.92
N LEU A 57 16.71 13.41 -7.88
CA LEU A 57 16.55 12.46 -6.78
C LEU A 57 15.39 12.88 -5.88
N THR A 58 15.30 14.16 -5.53
CA THR A 58 14.16 14.72 -4.79
C THR A 58 12.84 14.47 -5.51
N GLU A 59 12.78 14.73 -6.82
CA GLU A 59 11.59 14.46 -7.62
C GLU A 59 11.26 12.97 -7.64
N THR A 60 12.25 12.09 -7.85
CA THR A 60 12.03 10.63 -7.85
C THR A 60 11.47 10.14 -6.51
N LEU A 61 12.07 10.56 -5.40
CA LEU A 61 11.66 10.17 -4.04
C LEU A 61 10.26 10.71 -3.72
N LEU A 62 9.95 11.95 -4.12
CA LEU A 62 8.61 12.51 -4.00
C LEU A 62 7.58 11.68 -4.77
N GLY A 63 7.91 11.28 -6.01
CA GLY A 63 7.10 10.40 -6.82
C GLY A 63 6.83 9.06 -6.14
N LEU A 64 7.89 8.38 -5.69
CA LEU A 64 7.79 7.10 -4.96
C LEU A 64 6.89 7.24 -3.73
N SER A 65 7.05 8.31 -2.94
CA SER A 65 6.21 8.58 -1.76
C SER A 65 4.73 8.76 -2.14
N ALA A 66 4.44 9.56 -3.17
CA ALA A 66 3.08 9.75 -3.67
C ALA A 66 2.46 8.43 -4.15
N GLY A 67 3.21 7.62 -4.91
CA GLY A 67 2.74 6.32 -5.38
C GLY A 67 2.47 5.34 -4.24
N ALA A 68 3.31 5.38 -3.19
CA ALA A 68 3.10 4.60 -1.97
C ALA A 68 1.81 4.98 -1.26
N ALA A 69 1.60 6.28 -1.04
CA ALA A 69 0.41 6.80 -0.38
C ALA A 69 -0.87 6.46 -1.15
N THR A 70 -0.87 6.62 -2.48
CA THR A 70 -2.00 6.24 -3.33
C THR A 70 -2.24 4.73 -3.31
N GLY A 71 -1.20 3.91 -3.44
CA GLY A 71 -1.34 2.46 -3.39
C GLY A 71 -1.91 1.95 -2.07
N LEU A 72 -1.45 2.52 -0.95
CA LEU A 72 -2.00 2.23 0.39
C LEU A 72 -3.47 2.65 0.51
N ALA A 73 -3.83 3.85 0.03
CA ALA A 73 -5.21 4.31 0.07
C ALA A 73 -6.15 3.41 -0.74
N ILE A 74 -5.72 2.97 -1.94
CA ILE A 74 -6.47 2.02 -2.76
C ILE A 74 -6.63 0.68 -2.05
N HIS A 75 -5.56 0.17 -1.45
CA HIS A 75 -5.61 -1.10 -0.71
C HIS A 75 -6.53 -1.05 0.50
N VAL A 76 -6.51 0.04 1.27
CA VAL A 76 -7.44 0.25 2.39
C VAL A 76 -8.87 0.34 1.88
N ALA A 77 -9.13 1.08 0.80
CA ALA A 77 -10.47 1.17 0.19
C ALA A 77 -10.98 -0.19 -0.31
N HIS A 78 -10.09 -1.02 -0.88
CA HIS A 78 -10.40 -2.38 -1.28
C HIS A 78 -10.75 -3.25 -0.06
N HIS A 79 -9.95 -3.18 1.00
CA HIS A 79 -10.20 -3.92 2.24
C HIS A 79 -11.55 -3.56 2.87
N ILE A 80 -11.91 -2.27 2.93
CA ILE A 80 -13.21 -1.82 3.46
C ILE A 80 -14.37 -2.38 2.62
N SER A 81 -14.26 -2.30 1.29
CA SER A 81 -15.28 -2.85 0.38
C SER A 81 -15.43 -4.38 0.50
N GLU A 82 -14.35 -5.10 0.76
CA GLU A 82 -14.39 -6.55 1.02
C GLU A 82 -15.04 -6.88 2.37
N GLU A 83 -14.79 -6.07 3.40
CA GLU A 83 -15.45 -6.20 4.71
C GLU A 83 -16.96 -5.94 4.62
N ASP A 84 -17.37 -4.84 3.98
CA ASP A 84 -18.78 -4.48 3.78
C ASP A 84 -19.57 -5.58 3.04
N GLN A 85 -18.96 -6.20 2.01
CA GLN A 85 -19.58 -7.29 1.26
C GLN A 85 -19.70 -8.62 2.05
N HIS A 86 -18.84 -8.83 3.04
CA HIS A 86 -18.90 -10.00 3.93
C HIS A 86 -20.05 -9.88 4.93
N ASP A 87 -20.35 -8.67 5.39
CA ASP A 87 -21.48 -8.39 6.27
C ASP A 87 -22.82 -8.48 5.52
N GLU A 88 -22.90 -7.95 4.29
CA GLU A 88 -24.12 -8.01 3.46
C GLU A 88 -24.56 -9.46 3.12
N LYS A 89 -23.58 -10.35 2.87
CA LYS A 89 -23.85 -11.79 2.66
C LYS A 89 -24.29 -12.50 3.94
N THR A 90 -23.83 -12.05 5.10
CA THR A 90 -24.20 -12.64 6.39
C THR A 90 -25.62 -12.22 6.80
N GLU A 91 -26.00 -10.97 6.53
CA GLU A 91 -27.36 -10.47 6.75
C GLU A 91 -28.38 -11.11 5.80
N THR A 92 -28.08 -11.20 4.50
CA THR A 92 -28.96 -11.87 3.51
C THR A 92 -29.20 -13.36 3.87
N LYS A 93 -28.19 -14.03 4.45
CA LYS A 93 -28.31 -15.42 4.89
C LYS A 93 -29.16 -15.55 6.16
N LYS A 94 -29.08 -14.61 7.10
CA LYS A 94 -29.95 -14.58 8.30
C LYS A 94 -31.40 -14.27 7.95
N GLU A 95 -31.67 -13.33 7.05
CA GLU A 95 -33.03 -12.96 6.62
C GLU A 95 -33.73 -14.13 5.91
N LYS A 96 -33.05 -14.83 4.99
CA LYS A 96 -33.59 -16.04 4.35
C LYS A 96 -33.85 -17.19 5.33
N THR A 97 -33.01 -17.33 6.36
CA THR A 97 -33.20 -18.41 7.37
C THR A 97 -34.34 -18.07 8.34
N SER A 98 -34.59 -16.79 8.60
CA SER A 98 -35.70 -16.33 9.46
C SER A 98 -37.06 -16.37 8.78
N ILE A 99 -37.13 -16.26 7.44
CA ILE A 99 -38.38 -16.30 6.68
C ILE A 99 -38.87 -17.73 6.42
N PHE A 100 -37.97 -18.72 6.42
CA PHE A 100 -38.32 -20.14 6.24
C PHE A 100 -38.40 -20.94 7.56
N GLY A 101 -38.34 -20.25 8.71
CA GLY A 101 -38.48 -20.84 10.04
C GLY A 101 -39.89 -20.68 10.62
N PHE A 102 -40.88 -21.33 9.99
CA PHE A 102 -42.13 -21.73 10.62
C PHE A 102 -42.17 -23.26 10.71
#